data_AF-A0A3D0G512-F1
#
_entry.id   AF-A0A3D0G512-F1
#
_cell.length_a   1.000
_cell.length_b   1.000
_cell.length_c   1.000
_cell.angle_alpha   90.00
_cell.angle_beta   90.00
_cell.angle_gamma   90.00
#
_symmetry.space_group_name_H-M   'P 1'
#
loop_
_entity.id
_entity.type
_entity.pdbx_description
1 polymer ?
#
loop_
_entity_poly.entity_id
_entity_poly.type
_entity_poly.pdbx_seq_one_letter_code
_entity_poly.pdbx_strand_id
1 'polypeptide(L)'
;MSYGISLALQQAIYQRLTADSALAALVGSAIFDVVPPGFSGSTYVSLGTEDVRETGDATGRGALHDITISVVSDAAGFATVKEVAAAISDSLVDASLILARGHLISLNFYRARARRVQDADMRRIDLRFRARVEDS
;
A
#
# COMPACT_ATOMS: atom_id res chain seq x y z
N MET A 1 -3.61 -9.57 20.27
CA MET A 1 -4.50 -8.38 20.16
C MET A 1 -4.41 -8.05 18.70
N SER A 2 -5.51 -8.07 17.94
CA SER A 2 -5.51 -8.20 16.48
C SER A 2 -4.78 -7.06 15.74
N TYR A 3 -4.70 -5.87 16.34
CA TYR A 3 -3.91 -4.75 15.80
C TYR A 3 -2.37 -4.93 15.92
N GLY A 4 -1.89 -5.87 16.73
CA GLY A 4 -0.46 -6.06 16.99
C GLY A 4 0.38 -6.45 15.78
N ILE A 5 -0.25 -6.85 14.68
CA ILE A 5 0.38 -7.25 13.41
C ILE A 5 0.58 -6.05 12.46
N SER A 6 -0.12 -4.93 12.69
CA SER A 6 -0.13 -3.73 11.82
C SER A 6 1.26 -3.32 11.32
N LEU A 7 2.21 -3.12 12.25
CA LEU A 7 3.56 -2.70 11.90
C LEU A 7 4.30 -3.74 11.03
N ALA A 8 4.17 -5.03 11.38
CA ALA A 8 4.82 -6.11 10.62
C ALA A 8 4.26 -6.20 9.19
N LEU A 9 2.96 -5.96 9.03
CA LEU A 9 2.31 -5.92 7.72
C LEU A 9 2.77 -4.72 6.89
N GLN A 10 2.81 -3.52 7.46
CA GLN A 10 3.31 -2.32 6.76
C GLN A 10 4.78 -2.49 6.34
N GLN A 11 5.63 -3.04 7.21
CA GLN A 11 7.04 -3.32 6.90
C GLN A 11 7.18 -4.32 5.74
N ALA A 12 6.41 -5.41 5.74
CA ALA A 12 6.45 -6.41 4.68
C ALA A 12 5.97 -5.85 3.34
N ILE A 13 4.91 -5.02 3.34
CA ILE A 13 4.44 -4.31 2.14
C ILE A 13 5.52 -3.36 1.62
N TYR A 14 6.13 -2.56 2.49
CA TYR A 14 7.22 -1.66 2.11
C TYR A 14 8.41 -2.41 1.48
N GLN A 15 8.85 -3.50 2.12
CA GLN A 15 9.92 -4.35 1.59
C GLN A 15 9.57 -4.95 0.24
N ARG A 16 8.33 -5.45 0.07
CA ARG A 16 7.85 -5.99 -1.21
C ARG A 16 7.91 -4.94 -2.32
N LEU A 17 7.38 -3.75 -2.07
CA LEU A 17 7.31 -2.68 -3.07
C LEU A 17 8.70 -2.12 -3.43
N THR A 18 9.59 -1.98 -2.45
CA THR A 18 10.98 -1.51 -2.69
C THR A 18 11.85 -2.53 -3.41
N ALA A 19 11.55 -3.83 -3.30
CA ALA A 19 12.21 -4.89 -4.05
C ALA A 19 11.66 -5.09 -5.47
N ASP A 20 10.55 -4.43 -5.82
CA ASP A 20 9.91 -4.59 -7.12
C ASP A 20 10.62 -3.76 -8.20
N SER A 21 11.30 -4.43 -9.13
CA SER A 21 12.06 -3.76 -10.19
C SER A 21 11.19 -2.97 -11.18
N ALA A 22 9.94 -3.39 -11.41
CA ALA A 22 9.05 -2.70 -12.32
C ALA A 22 8.55 -1.39 -11.68
N LEU A 23 8.23 -1.43 -10.39
CA LEU A 23 7.91 -0.23 -9.62
C LEU A 23 9.12 0.70 -9.49
N ALA A 24 10.31 0.16 -9.21
CA ALA A 24 11.54 0.93 -9.13
C ALA A 24 11.88 1.66 -10.44
N ALA A 25 11.56 1.07 -11.61
CA ALA A 25 11.73 1.75 -12.89
C ALA A 25 10.82 2.97 -13.06
N LEU A 26 9.67 3.01 -12.38
CA LEU A 26 8.68 4.08 -12.50
C LEU A 26 8.85 5.19 -11.45
N VAL A 27 9.19 4.84 -10.21
CA VAL A 27 9.28 5.80 -9.08
C VAL A 27 10.66 5.83 -8.40
N GLY A 28 11.62 5.03 -8.87
CA GLY A 28 12.92 4.89 -8.19
C GLY A 28 12.74 4.42 -6.75
N SER A 29 13.28 5.18 -5.81
CA SER A 29 13.12 4.95 -4.37
C SER A 29 12.03 5.81 -3.73
N ALA A 30 11.15 6.45 -4.51
CA ALA A 30 10.13 7.37 -4.02
C ALA A 30 8.90 6.64 -3.43
N ILE A 31 9.13 5.84 -2.40
CA ILE A 31 8.11 5.12 -1.64
C ILE A 31 8.25 5.54 -0.18
N PHE A 32 7.23 6.20 0.36
CA PHE A 32 7.30 6.87 1.66
C PHE A 32 6.11 6.53 2.54
N ASP A 33 6.32 6.44 3.85
CA ASP A 33 5.24 6.57 4.83
C ASP A 33 4.96 8.06 5.08
N VAL A 34 6.01 8.79 5.46
CA VAL A 34 6.03 10.25 5.56
C VAL A 34 6.87 10.82 4.43
N VAL A 35 6.28 11.68 3.59
CA VAL A 35 7.01 12.36 2.50
C VAL A 35 8.03 13.33 3.12
N PRO A 36 9.32 13.24 2.77
CA PRO A 36 10.34 14.14 3.30
C PRO A 36 10.05 15.61 2.96
N PRO A 37 10.32 16.55 3.87
CA PRO A 37 10.20 17.97 3.56
C PRO A 37 11.15 18.34 2.42
N GLY A 38 10.65 19.11 1.45
CA GLY A 38 11.45 19.51 0.28
C GLY A 38 11.58 18.44 -0.82
N PHE A 39 10.87 17.32 -0.72
CA PHE A 39 10.78 16.37 -1.84
C PHE A 39 10.20 17.07 -3.08
N SER A 40 10.94 16.99 -4.19
CA SER A 40 10.61 17.62 -5.47
C SER A 40 10.41 16.62 -6.61
N GLY A 41 10.25 15.33 -6.29
CA GLY A 41 10.01 14.30 -7.29
C GLY A 41 8.61 14.38 -7.89
N SER A 42 8.52 14.08 -9.19
CA SER A 42 7.28 14.22 -9.98
C SER A 42 6.25 13.13 -9.69
N THR A 43 6.67 11.93 -9.30
CA THR A 43 5.76 10.81 -8.98
C THR A 43 6.29 10.01 -7.79
N TYR A 44 5.43 9.74 -6.82
CA TYR A 44 5.78 8.97 -5.63
C TYR A 44 4.63 8.11 -5.12
N VAL A 45 4.97 7.11 -4.32
CA VAL A 45 4.04 6.25 -3.60
C VAL A 45 4.06 6.62 -2.13
N SER A 46 2.88 6.74 -1.54
CA SER A 46 2.70 6.94 -0.11
C SER A 46 1.94 5.76 0.50
N LEU A 47 2.55 5.12 1.49
CA LEU A 47 1.88 4.18 2.37
C LEU A 47 1.00 5.01 3.31
N GLY A 48 -0.31 4.87 3.15
CA GLY A 48 -1.29 5.69 3.83
C GLY A 48 -1.89 5.00 5.04
N THR A 49 -3.05 5.52 5.43
CA THR A 49 -3.81 5.02 6.58
C THR A 49 -4.32 3.59 6.35
N GLU A 50 -4.50 2.89 7.46
CA GLU A 50 -5.22 1.62 7.51
C GLU A 50 -6.46 1.71 8.41
N ASP A 51 -7.49 0.92 8.08
CA ASP A 51 -8.62 0.65 8.96
C ASP A 51 -8.56 -0.83 9.36
N VAL A 52 -8.59 -1.13 10.66
CA VAL A 52 -8.46 -2.52 11.15
C VAL A 52 -9.74 -2.97 11.83
N ARG A 53 -10.23 -4.15 11.42
CA ARG A 53 -11.36 -4.82 12.05
C ARG A 53 -10.93 -6.16 12.61
N GLU A 54 -11.21 -6.42 13.89
CA GLU A 54 -11.00 -7.75 14.46
C GLU A 54 -11.91 -8.78 13.79
N THR A 55 -11.33 -9.92 13.43
CA THR A 55 -12.04 -11.06 12.82
C THR A 55 -11.63 -12.39 13.42
N GLY A 56 -11.08 -12.38 14.63
CA GLY A 56 -10.78 -13.59 15.39
C GLY A 56 -12.04 -14.33 15.82
N ASP A 57 -11.87 -15.62 16.11
CA ASP A 57 -12.89 -16.50 16.64
C ASP A 57 -12.32 -17.33 17.80
N ALA A 58 -13.03 -18.38 18.21
CA ALA A 58 -12.59 -19.26 19.30
C ALA A 58 -11.27 -20.01 19.01
N THR A 59 -10.85 -20.07 17.75
CA THR A 59 -9.70 -20.85 17.28
C THR A 59 -8.47 -20.01 16.99
N GLY A 60 -8.61 -18.70 16.77
CA GLY A 60 -7.49 -17.84 16.40
C GLY A 60 -7.78 -16.35 16.51
N ARG A 61 -6.70 -15.56 16.62
CA ARG A 61 -6.79 -14.09 16.68
C ARG A 61 -6.51 -13.50 15.31
N GLY A 62 -7.56 -13.28 14.54
CA GLY A 62 -7.49 -12.68 13.21
C GLY A 62 -7.81 -11.19 13.17
N ALA A 63 -7.35 -10.54 12.10
CA ALA A 63 -7.71 -9.16 11.76
C ALA A 63 -7.89 -9.00 10.24
N LEU A 64 -8.78 -8.09 9.84
CA LEU A 64 -8.85 -7.55 8.49
C LEU A 64 -8.28 -6.13 8.51
N HIS A 65 -7.21 -5.91 7.76
CA HIS A 65 -6.62 -4.60 7.53
C HIS A 65 -7.02 -4.10 6.15
N ASP A 66 -7.72 -2.98 6.10
CA ASP A 66 -7.96 -2.26 4.88
C ASP A 66 -6.91 -1.15 4.74
N ILE A 67 -5.89 -1.38 3.92
CA ILE A 67 -4.71 -0.53 3.79
C ILE A 67 -4.86 0.35 2.56
N THR A 68 -4.54 1.63 2.71
CA THR A 68 -4.54 2.57 1.58
C THR A 68 -3.11 2.86 1.13
N ILE A 69 -2.82 2.64 -0.16
CA ILE A 69 -1.57 3.02 -0.81
C ILE A 69 -1.92 4.07 -1.86
N SER A 70 -1.30 5.25 -1.75
CA SER A 70 -1.59 6.37 -2.64
C SER A 70 -0.46 6.56 -3.64
N VAL A 71 -0.80 6.68 -4.91
CA VAL A 71 0.13 7.14 -5.95
C VAL A 71 -0.18 8.61 -6.21
N VAL A 72 0.85 9.47 -6.16
CA VAL A 72 0.71 10.91 -6.38
C VAL A 72 1.69 11.34 -7.45
N SER A 73 1.23 12.19 -8.38
CA SER A 73 2.07 12.74 -9.45
C SER A 73 1.67 14.17 -9.82
N ASP A 74 2.63 14.97 -10.28
CA ASP A 74 2.41 16.28 -10.92
C ASP A 74 2.21 16.18 -12.45
N ALA A 75 2.23 14.97 -13.02
CA ALA A 75 2.03 14.78 -14.45
C ALA A 75 0.65 15.28 -14.92
N ALA A 76 0.60 15.84 -16.12
CA ALA A 76 -0.62 16.44 -16.68
C ALA A 76 -1.82 15.46 -16.75
N GLY A 77 -1.56 14.15 -16.90
CA GLY A 77 -2.55 13.11 -17.09
C GLY A 77 -2.44 11.94 -16.11
N PHE A 78 -3.42 11.02 -16.16
CA PHE A 78 -3.47 9.85 -15.27
C PHE A 78 -2.65 8.65 -15.76
N ALA A 79 -1.95 8.73 -16.90
CA ALA A 79 -1.23 7.59 -17.48
C ALA A 79 -0.13 7.08 -16.53
N THR A 80 0.80 7.95 -16.14
CA THR A 80 1.92 7.62 -15.24
C THR A 80 1.44 7.07 -13.91
N VAL A 81 0.45 7.70 -13.27
CA VAL A 81 -0.09 7.20 -11.99
C VAL A 81 -0.83 5.87 -12.13
N LYS A 82 -1.41 5.57 -13.30
CA LYS A 82 -2.05 4.27 -13.56
C LYS A 82 -1.02 3.17 -13.80
N GLU A 83 0.09 3.47 -14.48
CA GLU A 83 1.21 2.52 -14.64
C GLU A 83 1.80 2.14 -13.28
N VAL A 84 2.06 3.15 -12.43
CA VAL A 84 2.53 2.91 -11.05
C VAL A 84 1.50 2.13 -10.24
N ALA A 85 0.22 2.49 -10.34
CA ALA A 85 -0.85 1.79 -9.63
C ALA A 85 -1.03 0.33 -10.08
N ALA A 86 -0.79 0.04 -11.36
CA ALA A 86 -0.77 -1.31 -11.89
C ALA A 86 0.42 -2.09 -11.31
N ALA A 87 1.63 -1.53 -11.34
CA ALA A 87 2.82 -2.16 -10.74
C ALA A 87 2.64 -2.47 -9.24
N ILE A 88 2.02 -1.57 -8.47
CA ILE A 88 1.70 -1.82 -7.06
C ILE A 88 0.70 -2.98 -6.92
N SER A 89 -0.34 -3.01 -7.75
CA SER A 89 -1.35 -4.08 -7.72
C SER A 89 -0.73 -5.44 -8.05
N ASP A 90 0.08 -5.51 -9.12
CA ASP A 90 0.76 -6.73 -9.55
C ASP A 90 1.77 -7.23 -8.50
N SER A 91 2.37 -6.32 -7.74
CA SER A 91 3.32 -6.67 -6.67
C SER A 91 2.64 -7.23 -5.42
N LEU A 92 1.40 -6.82 -5.12
CA LEU A 92 0.72 -7.06 -3.84
C LEU A 92 -0.44 -8.05 -3.90
N VAL A 93 -1.20 -8.12 -5.00
CA VAL A 93 -2.34 -9.04 -5.08
C VAL A 93 -1.83 -10.49 -5.02
N ASP A 94 -2.40 -11.26 -4.10
CA ASP A 94 -2.03 -12.66 -3.82
C ASP A 94 -0.55 -12.85 -3.42
N ALA A 95 0.14 -11.77 -3.03
CA ALA A 95 1.52 -11.84 -2.60
C ALA A 95 1.67 -12.63 -1.29
N SER A 96 2.64 -13.54 -1.27
CA SER A 96 3.06 -14.22 -0.05
C SER A 96 4.08 -13.34 0.68
N LEU A 97 3.62 -12.60 1.70
CA LEU A 97 4.46 -11.75 2.52
C LEU A 97 4.84 -12.46 3.83
N ILE A 98 6.13 -12.47 4.14
CA ILE A 98 6.63 -12.94 5.45
C ILE A 98 6.53 -11.78 6.43
N LEU A 99 5.79 -11.97 7.51
CA LEU A 99 5.60 -10.96 8.55
C LEU A 99 6.54 -11.26 9.73
N ALA A 100 7.06 -10.20 10.37
CA ALA A 100 7.84 -10.34 11.61
C ALA A 100 6.98 -10.83 12.81
N ARG A 101 5.65 -10.73 12.69
CA ARG A 101 4.67 -11.20 13.66
C ARG A 101 3.41 -11.66 12.92
N GLY A 102 2.90 -12.82 13.30
CA GLY A 102 1.71 -13.40 12.70
C GLY A 102 1.92 -13.85 11.25
N HIS A 103 0.81 -14.14 10.58
CA HIS A 103 0.79 -14.66 9.22
C HIS A 103 -0.19 -13.88 8.35
N LEU A 104 0.20 -13.64 7.09
CA LEU A 104 -0.70 -13.14 6.07
C LEU A 104 -1.49 -14.32 5.48
N ILE A 105 -2.81 -14.27 5.60
CA ILE A 105 -3.73 -15.27 5.04
C ILE A 105 -4.10 -14.92 3.61
N SER A 106 -4.37 -13.64 3.34
CA SER A 106 -4.65 -13.15 1.99
C SER A 106 -4.37 -11.66 1.87
N LEU A 107 -4.01 -11.20 0.66
CA LEU A 107 -3.86 -9.79 0.31
C LEU A 107 -4.54 -9.53 -1.03
N ASN A 108 -5.67 -8.83 -1.00
CA ASN A 108 -6.55 -8.69 -2.16
C ASN A 108 -6.75 -7.21 -2.49
N PHE A 109 -6.85 -6.90 -3.78
CA PHE A 109 -7.31 -5.58 -4.20
C PHE A 109 -8.79 -5.40 -3.84
N TYR A 110 -9.13 -4.29 -3.19
CA TYR A 110 -10.50 -4.00 -2.77
C TYR A 110 -11.17 -2.94 -3.66
N ARG A 111 -10.51 -1.79 -3.86
CA ARG A 111 -10.98 -0.72 -4.75
C ARG A 111 -9.86 0.28 -5.05
N ALA A 112 -10.04 1.06 -6.11
CA ALA A 112 -9.20 2.21 -6.40
C ALA A 112 -10.05 3.46 -6.60
N ARG A 113 -9.53 4.64 -6.23
CA ARG A 113 -10.14 5.93 -6.54
C ARG A 113 -9.11 6.89 -7.11
N ALA A 114 -9.27 7.25 -8.37
CA ALA A 114 -8.50 8.31 -9.02
C ALA A 114 -9.17 9.67 -8.80
N ARG A 115 -8.38 10.69 -8.46
CA ARG A 115 -8.85 12.06 -8.24
C ARG A 115 -7.77 13.09 -8.57
N ARG A 116 -8.21 14.31 -8.88
CA ARG A 116 -7.33 15.48 -8.90
C ARG A 116 -7.25 16.05 -7.49
N VAL A 117 -6.05 16.47 -7.08
CA VAL A 117 -5.86 17.25 -5.85
C VAL A 117 -6.00 18.71 -6.24
N GLN A 118 -7.14 19.31 -5.88
CA GLN A 118 -7.60 20.59 -6.43
C GLN A 118 -6.61 21.74 -6.21
N ASP A 119 -5.91 21.76 -5.08
CA ASP A 119 -5.03 22.87 -4.70
C ASP A 119 -3.60 22.77 -5.27
N ALA A 120 -3.23 21.63 -5.87
CA ALA A 120 -1.83 21.35 -6.25
C ALA A 120 -1.64 20.91 -7.71
N ASP A 121 -2.70 20.90 -8.53
CA ASP A 121 -2.75 20.28 -9.86
C ASP A 121 -2.18 18.84 -9.92
N MET A 122 -2.18 18.13 -8.80
CA MET A 122 -1.65 16.77 -8.75
C MET A 122 -2.71 15.74 -9.13
N ARG A 123 -2.26 14.61 -9.66
CA ARG A 123 -3.04 13.40 -9.89
C ARG A 123 -2.78 12.45 -8.74
N ARG A 124 -3.85 11.92 -8.15
CA ARG A 124 -3.78 10.96 -7.05
C ARG A 124 -4.65 9.74 -7.35
N ILE A 125 -4.10 8.55 -7.12
CA ILE A 125 -4.86 7.30 -7.11
C ILE A 125 -4.69 6.66 -5.73
N ASP A 126 -5.82 6.51 -5.03
CA ASP A 126 -5.88 5.80 -3.75
C ASP A 126 -6.24 4.33 -4.03
N LEU A 127 -5.29 3.41 -3.86
CA LEU A 127 -5.48 1.97 -3.93
C LEU A 127 -5.79 1.44 -2.54
N ARG A 128 -6.89 0.72 -2.38
CA ARG A 128 -7.24 0.05 -1.12
C ARG A 128 -7.06 -1.45 -1.29
N PHE A 129 -6.23 -2.03 -0.44
CA PHE A 129 -6.01 -3.46 -0.33
C PHE A 129 -6.64 -3.97 0.96
N ARG A 130 -7.14 -5.20 0.94
CA ARG A 130 -7.63 -5.89 2.12
C ARG A 130 -6.69 -7.05 2.44
N ALA A 131 -6.03 -6.97 3.59
CA ALA A 131 -5.19 -8.01 4.11
C ALA A 131 -5.92 -8.74 5.24
N ARG A 132 -6.02 -10.07 5.15
CA ARG A 132 -6.43 -10.91 6.28
C ARG A 132 -5.18 -11.45 6.96
N VAL A 133 -5.07 -11.23 8.26
CA VAL A 133 -3.92 -11.66 9.06
C VAL A 133 -4.36 -12.44 10.29
N GLU A 134 -3.44 -13.21 10.85
CA GLU A 134 -3.61 -14.00 12.07
C GLU A 134 -2.36 -13.90 12.97
N ASP A 135 -2.54 -13.78 14.29
CA ASP A 135 -1.46 -13.54 15.28
C ASP A 135 -0.74 -14.84 15.72
N SER A 136 -1.19 -16.02 15.27
CA SER A 136 -0.78 -17.35 15.74
C SER A 136 -0.50 -18.33 14.61
#